data_AF-W5WLA3-F1
#
_entry.id   AF-W5WLA3-F1
#
_cell.length_a   1.000
_cell.length_b   1.000
_cell.length_c   1.000
_cell.angle_alpha   90.00
_cell.angle_beta   90.00
_cell.angle_gamma   90.00
#
_symmetry.space_group_name_H-M   'P 1'
#
loop_
_entity.id
_entity.type
_entity.pdbx_description
1 polymer ?
#
loop_
_entity_poly.entity_id
_entity_poly.type
_entity_poly.pdbx_seq_one_letter_code
_entity_poly.pdbx_strand_id
1 'polypeptide(L)'
;MLVLVLVILLLALVSAAVATHYRFAAQRGAAELSWQQLDAELQHRHQLIGELIAAARASGADEDALTGIVQARSQAMASSGAGVLPQAEAERSLNRVLAAFGPRNADIEASDRRVEHLVLTYNEQVQSYNERVQTFPSSLVAKVGKFEPAAEYPVRA
;
A
#
# COMPACT_ATOMS: atom_id res chain seq x y z
N MET A 1 36.39 -22.57 31.48
CA MET A 1 34.91 -22.54 31.52
C MET A 1 34.34 -21.16 31.18
N LEU A 2 34.80 -20.06 31.81
CA LEU A 2 34.32 -18.69 31.50
C LEU A 2 34.42 -18.31 30.02
N VAL A 3 35.57 -18.57 29.38
CA VAL A 3 35.77 -18.29 27.94
C VAL A 3 34.79 -19.08 27.07
N LEU A 4 34.55 -20.35 27.39
CA LEU A 4 33.61 -21.20 26.66
C LEU A 4 32.17 -20.67 26.79
N VAL A 5 31.77 -20.24 27.99
CA VAL A 5 30.45 -19.63 28.23
C VAL A 5 30.29 -18.33 27.42
N LEU A 6 31.31 -17.47 27.40
CA LEU A 6 31.30 -16.24 26.61
C LEU A 6 31.18 -16.51 25.10
N VAL A 7 31.90 -17.50 24.59
CA VAL A 7 31.82 -17.89 23.17
C VAL A 7 30.42 -18.41 22.82
N ILE A 8 29.82 -19.24 23.68
CA ILE A 8 28.46 -19.76 23.46
C ILE A 8 27.43 -18.63 23.47
N LEU A 9 27.51 -17.70 24.42
CA LEU A 9 26.62 -16.54 24.49
C LEU A 9 26.76 -15.65 23.25
N LEU A 10 27.99 -15.42 22.78
CA LEU A 10 28.24 -14.66 21.56
C LEU A 10 27.62 -15.36 20.34
N LEU A 11 27.81 -16.67 20.20
CA LEU A 11 27.21 -17.46 19.12
C LEU A 11 25.68 -17.36 19.13
N ALA A 12 25.06 -17.46 20.31
CA ALA A 12 23.62 -17.34 20.47
C ALA A 12 23.12 -15.95 20.05
N LEU A 13 23.84 -14.89 20.44
CA LEU A 13 23.50 -13.51 20.07
C LEU A 13 23.59 -13.26 18.56
N VAL A 14 24.67 -13.74 17.92
CA VAL A 14 24.86 -13.64 16.47
C VAL A 14 23.77 -14.41 15.73
N SER A 15 23.44 -15.62 16.18
CA SER A 15 22.39 -16.44 15.58
C SER A 15 21.01 -15.75 15.67
N ALA A 16 20.70 -15.12 16.80
CA ALA A 16 19.47 -14.35 16.98
C ALA A 16 19.41 -13.11 16.08
N ALA A 17 20.55 -12.41 15.90
CA ALA A 17 20.64 -11.26 15.01
C ALA A 17 20.41 -11.66 13.54
N VAL A 18 21.03 -12.76 13.09
CA VAL A 18 20.85 -13.31 11.73
C VAL A 18 19.40 -13.72 11.50
N ALA A 19 18.78 -14.44 12.45
CA ALA A 19 17.37 -14.80 12.35
C ALA A 19 16.45 -13.56 12.26
N THR A 20 16.74 -12.53 13.06
CA THR A 20 15.98 -11.26 13.02
C THR A 20 16.14 -10.54 11.67
N HIS A 21 17.32 -10.57 11.08
CA HIS A 21 17.58 -9.98 9.76
C HIS A 21 16.74 -10.65 8.66
N TYR A 22 16.70 -11.98 8.63
CA TYR A 22 15.84 -12.72 7.68
C TYR A 22 14.35 -12.43 7.89
N ARG A 23 13.91 -12.26 9.14
CA ARG A 23 12.53 -11.89 9.46
C ARG A 23 12.16 -10.51 8.92
N PHE A 24 13.06 -9.53 9.03
CA PHE A 24 12.84 -8.21 8.43
C PHE A 24 12.71 -8.29 6.91
N ALA A 25 13.59 -9.04 6.25
CA ALA A 25 13.52 -9.24 4.79
C ALA A 25 12.18 -9.88 4.38
N ALA A 26 11.72 -10.89 5.12
CA ALA A 26 10.43 -11.55 4.87
C ALA A 26 9.24 -10.59 5.06
N GLN A 27 9.22 -9.81 6.15
CA GLN A 27 8.14 -8.84 6.41
C GLN A 27 8.12 -7.72 5.37
N ARG A 28 9.29 -7.21 4.96
CA ARG A 28 9.38 -6.21 3.88
C ARG A 28 8.83 -6.78 2.57
N GLY A 29 9.18 -8.03 2.25
CA GLY A 29 8.62 -8.73 1.09
C GLY A 29 7.10 -8.92 1.16
N ALA A 30 6.55 -9.21 2.33
CA ALA A 30 5.11 -9.33 2.52
C ALA A 30 4.38 -7.99 2.31
N ALA A 31 4.92 -6.89 2.84
CA ALA A 31 4.38 -5.54 2.61
C ALA A 31 4.49 -5.12 1.14
N GLU A 32 5.60 -5.45 0.46
CA GLU A 32 5.79 -5.18 -0.96
C GLU A 32 4.78 -5.98 -1.82
N LEU A 33 4.55 -7.25 -1.49
CA LEU A 33 3.60 -8.08 -2.20
C LEU A 33 2.16 -7.59 -2.02
N SER A 34 1.76 -7.21 -0.81
CA SER A 34 0.42 -6.66 -0.56
C SER A 34 0.24 -5.29 -1.23
N TRP A 35 1.30 -4.47 -1.33
CA TRP A 35 1.28 -3.25 -2.13
C TRP A 35 1.05 -3.53 -3.61
N GLN A 36 1.76 -4.50 -4.19
CA GLN A 36 1.59 -4.89 -5.59
C GLN A 36 0.17 -5.39 -5.89
N GLN A 37 -0.44 -6.11 -4.96
CA GLN A 37 -1.83 -6.55 -5.08
C GLN A 37 -2.81 -5.36 -5.04
N LEU A 38 -2.58 -4.41 -4.13
CA LEU A 38 -3.37 -3.18 -4.05
C LEU A 38 -3.23 -2.34 -5.33
N ASP A 39 -2.01 -2.11 -5.81
CA ASP A 39 -1.75 -1.34 -7.04
C ASP A 39 -2.41 -1.98 -8.26
N ALA A 40 -2.36 -3.31 -8.39
CA ALA A 40 -3.05 -4.03 -9.46
C ALA A 40 -4.58 -3.83 -9.44
N GLU A 41 -5.22 -3.87 -8.26
CA GLU A 41 -6.66 -3.59 -8.16
C GLU A 41 -6.98 -2.12 -8.43
N LEU A 42 -6.12 -1.18 -8.03
CA LEU A 42 -6.27 0.25 -8.37
C LEU A 42 -6.22 0.47 -9.88
N GLN A 43 -5.28 -0.17 -10.58
CA GLN A 43 -5.20 -0.12 -12.05
C GLN A 43 -6.46 -0.68 -12.71
N HIS A 44 -6.97 -1.83 -12.23
CA HIS A 44 -8.23 -2.40 -12.69
C HIS A 44 -9.41 -1.45 -12.44
N ARG A 45 -9.48 -0.83 -11.26
CA ARG A 45 -10.48 0.19 -10.93
C ARG A 45 -10.44 1.38 -11.88
N HIS A 46 -9.24 1.85 -12.25
CA HIS A 46 -9.10 2.91 -13.25
C HIS A 46 -9.62 2.48 -14.62
N GLN A 47 -9.44 1.23 -15.02
CA GLN A 47 -10.03 0.72 -16.28
C GLN A 47 -11.56 0.78 -16.23
N LEU A 48 -12.19 0.29 -15.16
CA LEU A 48 -13.64 0.35 -14.94
C LEU A 48 -14.19 1.79 -14.95
N ILE A 49 -13.47 2.73 -14.34
CA ILE A 49 -13.85 4.15 -14.39
C ILE A 49 -13.77 4.70 -15.82
N GLY A 50 -12.80 4.22 -16.63
CA GLY A 50 -12.72 4.56 -18.05
C GLY A 50 -13.95 4.08 -18.83
N GLU A 51 -14.42 2.87 -18.55
CA GLU A 51 -15.64 2.32 -19.14
C GLU A 51 -16.88 3.11 -18.72
N LEU A 52 -16.97 3.51 -17.44
CA LEU A 52 -18.04 4.38 -16.94
C LEU A 52 -18.06 5.72 -17.69
N ILE A 53 -16.90 6.37 -17.85
CA ILE A 53 -16.78 7.65 -18.58
C ILE A 53 -17.27 7.48 -20.03
N ALA A 54 -16.88 6.40 -20.70
CA ALA A 54 -17.29 6.12 -22.07
C ALA A 54 -18.80 5.90 -22.19
N ALA A 55 -19.39 5.14 -21.26
CA ALA A 55 -20.83 4.90 -21.21
C ALA A 55 -21.61 6.20 -20.94
N ALA A 56 -21.15 7.00 -19.98
CA ALA A 56 -21.79 8.26 -19.64
C ALA A 56 -21.71 9.30 -20.77
N ARG A 57 -20.58 9.35 -21.48
CA ARG A 57 -20.46 10.15 -22.71
C ARG A 57 -21.48 9.71 -23.77
N ALA A 58 -21.64 8.40 -23.98
CA ALA A 58 -22.62 7.87 -24.92
C ALA A 58 -24.08 8.20 -24.54
N SER A 59 -24.38 8.35 -23.25
CA SER A 59 -25.69 8.79 -22.77
C SER A 59 -25.92 10.31 -22.80
N GLY A 60 -24.93 11.09 -23.25
CA GLY A 60 -25.02 12.56 -23.30
C GLY A 60 -24.82 13.24 -21.95
N ALA A 61 -23.98 12.67 -21.07
CA ALA A 61 -23.59 13.32 -19.82
C ALA A 61 -22.80 14.62 -20.08
N ASP A 62 -22.77 15.49 -19.08
CA ASP A 62 -22.07 16.78 -19.12
C ASP A 62 -20.56 16.60 -19.32
N GLU A 63 -20.00 17.21 -20.38
CA GLU A 63 -18.58 17.10 -20.73
C GLU A 63 -17.66 17.82 -19.73
N ASP A 64 -18.13 18.87 -19.05
CA ASP A 64 -17.35 19.53 -18.01
C ASP A 64 -17.16 18.58 -16.80
N ALA A 65 -18.23 17.88 -16.42
CA ALA A 65 -18.19 16.85 -15.38
C ALA A 65 -17.30 15.65 -15.77
N LEU A 66 -17.40 15.18 -17.03
CA LEU A 66 -16.55 14.09 -17.54
C LEU A 66 -15.08 14.48 -17.57
N THR A 67 -14.75 15.72 -17.95
CA THR A 67 -13.38 16.24 -17.99
C THR A 67 -12.73 16.18 -16.60
N GLY A 68 -13.47 16.54 -15.56
CA GLY A 68 -13.00 16.44 -14.18
C GLY A 68 -12.60 15.01 -13.79
N ILE A 69 -13.42 14.01 -14.12
CA ILE A 69 -13.09 12.59 -13.80
C ILE A 69 -11.89 12.13 -14.63
N VAL A 70 -11.86 12.44 -15.93
CA VAL A 70 -10.75 12.06 -16.81
C VAL A 70 -9.41 12.58 -16.26
N GLN A 71 -9.38 13.85 -15.84
CA GLN A 71 -8.19 14.45 -15.25
C GLN A 71 -7.79 13.78 -13.93
N ALA A 72 -8.75 13.59 -13.02
CA ALA A 72 -8.47 12.96 -11.72
C ALA A 72 -7.99 11.51 -11.88
N ARG A 73 -8.59 10.75 -12.81
CA ARG A 73 -8.18 9.39 -13.17
C ARG A 73 -6.76 9.37 -13.73
N SER A 74 -6.44 10.29 -14.64
CA SER A 74 -5.10 10.40 -15.21
C SER A 74 -4.05 10.69 -14.13
N GLN A 75 -4.36 11.53 -13.14
CA GLN A 75 -3.46 11.81 -12.02
C GLN A 75 -3.26 10.57 -11.12
N ALA A 76 -4.34 9.83 -10.84
CA ALA A 76 -4.26 8.58 -10.07
C ALA A 76 -3.43 7.50 -10.79
N MET A 77 -3.57 7.38 -12.12
CA MET A 77 -2.76 6.47 -12.92
C MET A 77 -1.29 6.88 -12.97
N ALA A 78 -1.02 8.19 -13.10
CA ALA A 78 0.35 8.72 -13.14
C ALA A 78 1.09 8.60 -11.80
N SER A 79 0.35 8.44 -10.70
CA SER A 79 0.92 8.25 -9.36
C SER A 79 1.31 6.79 -9.08
N SER A 80 0.91 5.85 -9.95
CA SER A 80 1.31 4.45 -9.81
C SER A 80 2.83 4.34 -9.91
N GLY A 81 3.45 3.67 -8.93
CA GLY A 81 4.91 3.58 -8.79
C GLY A 81 5.59 4.79 -8.15
N ALA A 82 4.90 5.91 -7.91
CA ALA A 82 5.46 7.05 -7.16
C ALA A 82 5.51 6.81 -5.63
N GLY A 83 4.90 5.71 -5.18
CA GLY A 83 4.82 5.30 -3.79
C GLY A 83 3.41 5.39 -3.21
N VAL A 84 3.26 4.86 -2.00
CA VAL A 84 1.95 4.68 -1.34
C VAL A 84 1.25 6.01 -1.05
N LEU A 85 1.96 7.01 -0.54
CA LEU A 85 1.35 8.29 -0.16
C LEU A 85 0.90 9.12 -1.37
N PRO A 86 1.71 9.32 -2.43
CA PRO A 86 1.23 9.97 -3.65
C PRO A 86 0.04 9.26 -4.28
N GLN A 87 0.06 7.92 -4.34
CA GLN A 87 -1.07 7.14 -4.84
C GLN A 87 -2.32 7.41 -4.01
N ALA A 88 -2.22 7.35 -2.67
CA ALA A 88 -3.36 7.56 -1.79
C ALA A 88 -3.96 8.97 -1.93
N GLU A 89 -3.13 9.99 -2.12
CA GLU A 89 -3.59 11.36 -2.36
C GLU A 89 -4.35 11.50 -3.68
N ALA A 90 -3.80 10.93 -4.76
CA ALA A 90 -4.44 10.94 -6.07
C ALA A 90 -5.73 10.11 -6.10
N GLU A 91 -5.77 8.98 -5.38
CA GLU A 91 -7.01 8.21 -5.21
C GLU A 91 -8.08 9.01 -4.45
N ARG A 92 -7.71 9.78 -3.42
CA ARG A 92 -8.67 10.64 -2.71
C ARG A 92 -9.25 11.73 -3.60
N SER A 93 -8.44 12.36 -4.47
CA SER A 93 -8.96 13.35 -5.42
C SER A 93 -9.93 12.70 -6.41
N LEU A 94 -9.56 11.55 -6.99
CA LEU A 94 -10.42 10.75 -7.87
C LEU A 94 -11.74 10.35 -7.19
N ASN A 95 -11.68 9.88 -5.93
CA ASN A 95 -12.86 9.49 -5.18
C ASN A 95 -13.86 10.62 -4.97
N ARG A 96 -13.36 11.84 -4.70
CA ARG A 96 -14.22 13.03 -4.54
C ARG A 96 -14.93 13.40 -5.83
N VAL A 97 -14.20 13.43 -6.94
CA VAL A 97 -14.78 13.77 -8.25
C VAL A 97 -15.76 12.69 -8.71
N LEU A 98 -15.42 11.41 -8.53
CA LEU A 98 -16.30 10.28 -8.87
C LEU A 98 -17.60 10.30 -8.06
N ALA A 99 -17.54 10.65 -6.77
CA ALA A 99 -18.73 10.76 -5.93
C ALA A 99 -19.63 11.94 -6.33
N ALA A 100 -19.04 13.05 -6.81
CA ALA A 100 -19.80 14.20 -7.30
C ALA A 100 -20.46 13.95 -8.66
N PHE A 101 -19.89 13.05 -9.48
CA PHE A 101 -20.41 12.73 -10.81
C PHE A 101 -21.73 11.96 -10.79
N GLY A 102 -21.88 11.00 -9.87
CA GLY A 102 -23.10 10.21 -9.78
C GLY A 102 -22.90 8.84 -9.13
N PRO A 103 -23.94 7.99 -9.18
CA PRO A 103 -23.87 6.65 -8.61
C PRO A 103 -22.85 5.79 -9.35
N ARG A 104 -22.17 4.91 -8.60
CA ARG A 104 -21.21 3.95 -9.14
C ARG A 104 -21.97 2.72 -9.64
N ASN A 105 -21.47 2.08 -10.70
CA ASN A 105 -22.00 0.79 -11.14
C ASN A 105 -21.50 -0.34 -10.22
N ALA A 106 -22.14 -1.51 -10.33
CA ALA A 106 -21.84 -2.66 -9.46
C ALA A 106 -20.36 -3.10 -9.52
N ASP A 107 -19.70 -2.95 -10.67
CA ASP A 107 -18.30 -3.35 -10.87
C ASP A 107 -17.33 -2.42 -10.13
N ILE A 108 -17.54 -1.11 -10.20
CA ILE A 108 -16.74 -0.13 -9.46
C ILE A 108 -16.97 -0.31 -7.96
N GLU A 109 -18.21 -0.53 -7.51
CA GLU A 109 -18.48 -0.80 -6.09
C GLU A 109 -17.80 -2.09 -5.61
N ALA A 110 -17.80 -3.14 -6.42
CA ALA A 110 -17.08 -4.37 -6.10
C ALA A 110 -15.57 -4.15 -6.01
N SER A 111 -15.01 -3.34 -6.91
CA SER A 111 -13.61 -2.93 -6.88
C SER A 111 -13.30 -2.07 -5.65
N ASP A 112 -14.14 -1.11 -5.30
CA ASP A 112 -13.98 -0.27 -4.10
C ASP A 112 -13.88 -1.11 -2.81
N ARG A 113 -14.74 -2.14 -2.69
CA ARG A 113 -14.68 -3.08 -1.54
C ARG A 113 -13.39 -3.90 -1.53
N ARG A 114 -12.91 -4.35 -2.69
CA ARG A 114 -11.61 -5.05 -2.80
C ARG A 114 -10.44 -4.15 -2.43
N VAL A 115 -10.44 -2.90 -2.91
CA VAL A 115 -9.44 -1.89 -2.55
C VAL A 115 -9.42 -1.67 -1.03
N GLU A 116 -10.59 -1.51 -0.40
CA GLU A 116 -10.68 -1.36 1.05
C GLU A 116 -10.05 -2.54 1.80
N HIS A 117 -10.38 -3.77 1.42
CA HIS A 117 -9.78 -4.96 2.01
C HIS A 117 -8.26 -5.02 1.79
N LEU A 118 -7.78 -4.71 0.59
CA LEU A 118 -6.36 -4.72 0.23
C LEU A 118 -5.56 -3.63 0.98
N VAL A 119 -6.16 -2.46 1.20
CA VAL A 119 -5.58 -1.40 2.04
C VAL A 119 -5.38 -1.89 3.47
N LEU A 120 -6.38 -2.56 4.05
CA LEU A 120 -6.27 -3.13 5.40
C LEU A 120 -5.17 -4.20 5.46
N THR A 121 -5.14 -5.10 4.47
CA THR A 121 -4.10 -6.14 4.38
C THR A 121 -2.70 -5.54 4.24
N TYR A 122 -2.55 -4.51 3.40
CA TYR A 122 -1.27 -3.79 3.25
C TYR A 122 -0.84 -3.15 4.57
N ASN A 123 -1.73 -2.42 5.22
CA ASN A 123 -1.44 -1.74 6.48
C ASN A 123 -1.10 -2.72 7.59
N GLU A 124 -1.74 -3.89 7.67
CA GLU A 124 -1.40 -4.94 8.63
C GLU A 124 0.05 -5.44 8.44
N GLN A 125 0.47 -5.66 7.19
CA GLN A 125 1.85 -6.07 6.89
C GLN A 125 2.86 -4.96 7.25
N VAL A 126 2.55 -3.71 6.91
CA VAL A 126 3.38 -2.54 7.24
C VAL A 126 3.48 -2.35 8.75
N GLN A 127 2.37 -2.49 9.48
CA GLN A 127 2.34 -2.37 10.93
C GLN A 127 3.22 -3.45 11.58
N SER A 128 3.05 -4.72 11.20
CA SER A 128 3.88 -5.82 11.72
C SER A 128 5.38 -5.63 11.44
N TYR A 129 5.72 -5.06 10.29
CA TYR A 129 7.08 -4.69 9.94
C TYR A 129 7.58 -3.52 10.81
N ASN A 130 6.82 -2.43 10.90
CA ASN A 130 7.15 -1.22 11.65
C ASN A 130 7.32 -1.49 13.15
N GLU A 131 6.44 -2.31 13.74
CA GLU A 131 6.55 -2.76 15.12
C GLU A 131 7.89 -3.46 15.37
N ARG A 132 8.34 -4.33 14.46
CA ARG A 132 9.64 -5.00 14.59
C ARG A 132 10.81 -4.02 14.45
N VAL A 133 10.70 -3.05 13.53
CA VAL A 133 11.74 -2.03 13.32
C VAL A 133 11.93 -1.19 14.58
N GLN A 134 10.84 -0.93 15.32
CA GLN A 134 10.85 -0.01 16.47
C GLN A 134 11.07 -0.71 17.82
N THR A 135 10.74 -1.99 17.95
CA THR A 135 10.77 -2.72 19.23
C THR A 135 12.17 -3.24 19.59
N PHE A 136 12.59 -3.11 20.85
CA PHE A 136 13.81 -3.74 21.37
C PHE A 136 13.59 -5.24 21.61
N PRO A 137 14.53 -6.15 21.25
CA PRO A 137 15.89 -5.89 20.77
C PRO A 137 16.03 -5.74 19.26
N SER A 138 14.99 -6.01 18.46
CA SER A 138 15.08 -6.02 17.00
C SER A 138 15.44 -4.66 16.38
N SER A 139 15.15 -3.55 17.07
CA SER A 139 15.53 -2.19 16.64
C SER A 139 17.03 -1.96 16.56
N LEU A 140 17.86 -2.72 17.30
CA LEU A 140 19.32 -2.68 17.14
C LEU A 140 19.75 -3.30 15.82
N VAL A 141 19.17 -4.46 15.48
CA VAL A 141 19.39 -5.13 14.20
C VAL A 141 18.85 -4.29 13.05
N ALA A 142 17.71 -3.60 13.25
CA ALA A 142 17.12 -2.68 12.29
C ALA A 142 18.09 -1.55 11.91
N LYS A 143 18.68 -0.88 12.91
CA LYS A 143 19.65 0.22 12.70
C LYS A 143 20.89 -0.23 11.94
N VAL A 144 21.46 -1.39 12.30
CA VAL A 144 22.65 -1.94 11.62
C VAL A 144 22.30 -2.38 10.19
N GLY A 145 21.14 -3.00 10.01
CA GLY A 145 20.64 -3.47 8.71
C GLY A 145 19.98 -2.41 7.84
N LYS A 146 19.90 -1.15 8.30
CA LYS A 146 19.21 -0.03 7.63
C LYS A 146 17.74 -0.34 7.28
N PHE A 147 17.05 -1.04 8.17
CA PHE A 147 15.60 -1.22 8.05
C PHE A 147 14.90 0.00 8.63
N GLU A 148 14.14 0.69 7.78
CA GLU A 148 13.39 1.90 8.12
C GLU A 148 11.90 1.60 8.11
N PRO A 149 11.08 2.32 8.91
CA PRO A 149 9.63 2.18 8.86
C PRO A 149 9.07 2.46 7.45
N ALA A 150 8.10 1.66 7.02
CA ALA A 150 7.37 1.87 5.79
C ALA A 150 6.12 2.74 6.04
N ALA A 151 5.71 3.50 5.02
CA ALA A 151 4.51 4.32 5.09
C ALA A 151 3.26 3.45 4.94
N GLU A 152 2.28 3.65 5.83
CA GLU A 152 0.96 3.03 5.68
C GLU A 152 0.13 3.73 4.60
N TYR A 153 -0.83 3.00 4.03
CA TYR A 153 -1.84 3.59 3.16
C TYR A 153 -2.89 4.27 4.05
N PRO A 154 -3.08 5.59 3.94
CA PRO A 154 -4.03 6.30 4.79
C PRO A 154 -5.47 5.82 4.61
N VAL A 155 -6.10 5.34 5.69
CA VAL A 155 -7.53 5.00 5.69
C VAL A 155 -8.34 6.29 5.46
N ARG A 156 -9.35 6.23 4.58
CA ARG A 156 -10.18 7.39 4.21
C ARG A 156 -10.74 8.06 5.48
N ALA A 157 -10.63 9.38 5.57
CA ALA A 157 -11.37 10.19 6.53
C ALA A 157 -12.75 10.53 5.97
#